data_AF-A0AAP0RGK1-F1
#
_entry.id   AF-A0AAP0RGK1-F1
#
_cell.length_a   1.000
_cell.length_b   1.000
_cell.length_c   1.000
_cell.angle_alpha   90.00
_cell.angle_beta   90.00
_cell.angle_gamma   90.00
#
_symmetry.space_group_name_H-M   'P 1'
#
loop_
_entity.id
_entity.type
_entity.pdbx_description
1 polymer ?
#
loop_
_entity_poly.entity_id
_entity_poly.type
_entity_poly.pdbx_seq_one_letter_code
_entity_poly.pdbx_strand_id
1 'polypeptide(L)'
;MDLVLGLLFGDIGSPNHHKWCFISDQQKGLLLAFKEVAPTVEHRFCVRHLHGNFSKLHKGKQLKDAMWDAARATTVVDWTKEMNKIKGIDKAAYTYLMALQPNWWTRSAFSTFCKCDALLNNMCESFNGYILEAREKPIIKMLEMVKEALMMRIQEKRKFIKNVKGPICPNIQSKLELLKFKSRKCLLT
;
A
#
# COMPACT_ATOMS: atom_id res chain seq x y z
N MET A 1 -22.21 -14.05 -14.08
CA MET A 1 -21.57 -12.78 -14.49
C MET A 1 -20.14 -12.93 -14.04
N ASP A 2 -19.23 -13.28 -14.94
CA ASP A 2 -17.85 -13.54 -14.53
C ASP A 2 -17.21 -12.23 -14.12
N LEU A 3 -17.10 -12.00 -12.81
CA LEU A 3 -16.32 -10.90 -12.28
C LEU A 3 -14.91 -11.01 -12.86
N VAL A 4 -14.34 -9.88 -13.30
CA VAL A 4 -12.97 -9.80 -13.84
C VAL A 4 -11.95 -10.49 -12.91
N LEU A 5 -12.21 -10.49 -11.60
CA LEU A 5 -11.42 -11.21 -10.59
C LEU A 5 -11.46 -12.74 -10.76
N GLY A 6 -12.59 -13.31 -11.17
CA GLY A 6 -12.73 -14.74 -11.44
C GLY A 6 -11.88 -15.18 -12.64
N LEU A 7 -11.92 -14.42 -13.74
CA LEU A 7 -11.05 -14.65 -14.90
C LEU A 7 -9.57 -14.55 -14.50
N LEU A 8 -9.23 -13.51 -13.75
CA LEU A 8 -7.87 -13.34 -13.23
C LEU A 8 -7.42 -14.55 -12.39
N PHE A 9 -8.26 -15.07 -11.49
CA PHE A 9 -7.90 -16.23 -10.68
C PHE A 9 -7.83 -17.53 -11.48
N GLY A 10 -8.55 -17.61 -12.61
CA GLY A 10 -8.36 -18.67 -13.60
C GLY A 10 -6.96 -18.63 -14.22
N ASP A 11 -6.49 -17.44 -14.58
CA ASP A 11 -5.21 -17.25 -15.28
C ASP A 11 -3.98 -17.38 -14.36
N ILE A 12 -4.03 -16.76 -13.17
CA ILE A 12 -2.87 -16.66 -12.26
C ILE A 12 -3.01 -17.55 -11.01
N GLY A 13 -4.07 -18.35 -10.93
CA GLY A 13 -4.32 -19.31 -9.86
C GLY A 13 -5.15 -18.73 -8.69
N SER A 14 -5.65 -19.64 -7.86
CA SER A 14 -6.50 -19.28 -6.72
C SER A 14 -5.71 -18.56 -5.62
N PRO A 15 -6.23 -17.45 -5.08
CA PRO A 15 -5.56 -16.69 -4.02
C PRO A 15 -5.39 -17.47 -2.71
N ASN A 16 -6.22 -18.49 -2.47
CA ASN A 16 -6.17 -19.31 -1.26
C ASN A 16 -4.92 -20.19 -1.17
N HIS A 17 -4.34 -20.58 -2.31
CA HIS A 17 -3.14 -21.41 -2.36
C HIS A 17 -1.83 -20.61 -2.18
N HIS A 18 -1.85 -19.31 -2.48
CA HIS A 18 -0.63 -18.51 -2.68
C HIS A 18 -0.39 -17.43 -1.61
N LYS A 19 -1.14 -17.46 -0.50
CA LYS A 19 -1.01 -16.48 0.60
C LYS A 19 -1.16 -15.02 0.15
N TRP A 20 -2.10 -14.77 -0.76
CA TRP A 20 -2.32 -13.43 -1.27
C TRP A 20 -2.94 -12.53 -0.22
N CYS A 21 -2.70 -11.24 -0.41
CA CYS A 21 -3.39 -10.17 0.25
C CYS A 21 -3.70 -9.11 -0.81
N PHE A 22 -4.91 -8.58 -0.80
CA PHE A 22 -5.29 -7.49 -1.69
C PHE A 22 -5.16 -6.17 -0.97
N ILE A 23 -4.69 -5.14 -1.68
CA ILE A 23 -4.74 -3.76 -1.21
C ILE A 23 -5.49 -2.91 -2.23
N SER A 24 -6.46 -2.13 -1.77
CA SER A 24 -7.23 -1.26 -2.67
C SER A 24 -7.57 0.08 -2.04
N ASP A 25 -8.10 0.99 -2.86
CA ASP A 25 -8.85 2.12 -2.34
C ASP A 25 -10.17 1.64 -1.71
N GLN A 26 -10.80 2.49 -0.89
CA GLN A 26 -12.04 2.17 -0.17
C GLN A 26 -13.28 2.24 -1.08
N GLN A 27 -13.18 1.80 -2.34
CA GLN A 27 -14.33 1.78 -3.25
C GLN A 27 -15.34 0.71 -2.83
N LYS A 28 -16.60 1.11 -2.66
CA LYS A 28 -17.68 0.26 -2.11
C LYS A 28 -17.92 -1.01 -2.94
N GLY A 29 -17.87 -0.91 -4.27
CA GLY A 29 -18.11 -2.06 -5.15
C GLY A 29 -17.04 -3.15 -5.03
N LEU A 30 -15.79 -2.76 -4.76
CA LEU A 30 -14.67 -3.70 -4.73
C LEU A 30 -14.68 -4.58 -3.47
N LEU A 31 -15.16 -4.04 -2.34
CA LEU A 31 -15.35 -4.82 -1.11
C LEU A 31 -16.36 -5.96 -1.29
N LEU A 32 -17.45 -5.69 -2.00
CA LEU A 32 -18.46 -6.71 -2.31
C LEU A 32 -17.88 -7.78 -3.25
N ALA A 33 -17.16 -7.36 -4.29
CA ALA A 33 -16.50 -8.27 -5.21
C ALA A 33 -15.49 -9.20 -4.51
N PHE A 34 -14.68 -8.69 -3.57
CA PHE A 34 -13.76 -9.54 -2.80
C PHE A 34 -14.49 -10.53 -1.89
N LYS A 35 -15.60 -10.12 -1.25
CA LYS A 35 -16.42 -11.03 -0.45
C LYS A 35 -17.03 -12.17 -1.27
N GLU A 36 -17.35 -11.91 -2.53
CA GLU A 36 -17.94 -12.90 -3.42
C GLU A 36 -16.88 -13.87 -3.98
N VAL A 37 -15.77 -13.34 -4.51
CA VAL A 37 -14.79 -14.15 -5.27
C VAL A 37 -13.62 -14.65 -4.39
N ALA A 38 -13.32 -13.98 -3.28
CA ALA A 38 -12.16 -14.27 -2.43
C ALA A 38 -12.43 -14.01 -0.92
N PRO A 39 -13.48 -14.63 -0.33
CA PRO A 39 -13.93 -14.29 1.03
C PRO A 39 -12.90 -14.54 2.14
N THR A 40 -11.99 -15.49 1.91
CA THR A 40 -10.97 -15.92 2.87
C THR A 40 -9.66 -15.15 2.75
N VAL A 41 -9.53 -14.27 1.75
CA VAL A 41 -8.29 -13.55 1.46
C VAL A 41 -8.29 -12.24 2.22
N GLU A 42 -7.17 -11.95 2.88
CA GLU A 42 -7.00 -10.68 3.58
C GLU A 42 -7.10 -9.51 2.59
N HIS A 43 -7.96 -8.55 2.93
CA HIS A 43 -8.11 -7.31 2.18
C HIS A 43 -7.72 -6.13 3.06
N ARG A 44 -6.81 -5.30 2.55
CA ARG A 44 -6.26 -4.12 3.20
C ARG A 44 -6.67 -2.87 2.44
N PHE A 45 -6.89 -1.80 3.18
CA PHE A 45 -7.13 -0.48 2.62
C PHE A 45 -5.79 0.23 2.40
N CYS A 46 -5.68 0.90 1.27
CA CYS A 46 -4.62 1.85 1.04
C CYS A 46 -4.73 2.97 2.07
N VAL A 47 -3.75 3.04 2.97
CA VAL A 47 -3.73 4.00 4.09
C VAL A 47 -3.70 5.43 3.58
N ARG A 48 -3.11 5.70 2.40
CA ARG A 48 -3.18 7.05 1.80
C ARG A 48 -4.62 7.47 1.50
N HIS A 49 -5.44 6.58 0.96
CA HIS A 49 -6.85 6.88 0.67
C HIS A 49 -7.65 7.02 1.96
N LEU A 50 -7.43 6.12 2.92
CA LEU A 50 -8.03 6.23 4.25
C LEU A 50 -7.66 7.57 4.91
N HIS A 51 -6.39 7.96 4.89
CA HIS A 51 -5.91 9.25 5.37
C HIS A 51 -6.55 10.42 4.62
N GLY A 52 -6.76 10.32 3.31
CA GLY A 52 -7.46 11.32 2.51
C GLY A 52 -8.92 11.51 2.95
N ASN A 53 -9.64 10.41 3.16
CA ASN A 53 -11.02 10.42 3.67
C ASN A 53 -11.09 10.96 5.11
N PHE A 54 -10.20 10.47 5.96
CA PHE A 54 -10.05 10.93 7.34
C PHE A 54 -9.76 12.44 7.40
N SER A 55 -8.82 12.93 6.59
CA SER A 55 -8.43 14.35 6.51
C SER A 55 -9.55 15.27 6.00
N LYS A 56 -10.55 14.73 5.29
CA LYS A 56 -11.73 15.49 4.86
C LYS A 56 -12.66 15.75 6.05
N LEU A 57 -12.85 14.75 6.91
CA LEU A 57 -13.75 14.79 8.07
C LEU A 57 -13.09 15.42 9.30
N HIS A 58 -11.83 15.06 9.57
CA HIS A 58 -11.09 15.49 10.75
C HIS A 58 -9.86 16.31 10.34
N LYS A 59 -9.85 17.58 10.75
CA LYS A 59 -8.79 18.53 10.41
C LYS A 59 -7.70 18.57 11.49
N GLY A 60 -6.54 19.10 11.13
CA GLY A 60 -5.39 19.23 12.03
C GLY A 60 -4.24 18.32 11.65
N LYS A 61 -3.03 18.88 11.63
CA LYS A 61 -1.81 18.13 11.27
C LYS A 61 -1.48 17.06 12.31
N GLN A 62 -1.56 17.39 13.59
CA GLN A 62 -1.26 16.46 14.68
C GLN A 62 -2.12 15.19 14.61
N LEU A 63 -3.40 15.33 14.26
CA LEU A 63 -4.32 14.21 14.13
C LEU A 63 -3.98 13.32 12.92
N LYS A 64 -3.58 13.93 11.81
CA LYS A 64 -3.14 13.22 10.60
C LYS A 64 -1.85 12.45 10.83
N ASP A 65 -0.90 13.08 11.52
CA ASP A 65 0.38 12.47 11.88
C ASP A 65 0.14 11.28 12.83
N ALA A 66 -0.69 11.44 13.87
CA ALA A 66 -1.06 10.35 14.77
C ALA A 66 -1.80 9.20 14.07
N MET A 67 -2.66 9.49 13.09
CA MET A 67 -3.32 8.46 12.28
C MET A 67 -2.31 7.67 11.42
N TRP A 68 -1.32 8.36 10.85
CA TRP A 68 -0.23 7.70 10.13
C TRP A 68 0.63 6.83 11.03
N ASP A 69 0.93 7.30 12.24
CA ASP A 69 1.71 6.54 13.22
C ASP A 69 0.94 5.31 13.69
N ALA A 70 -0.36 5.43 13.95
CA ALA A 70 -1.24 4.29 14.24
C ALA A 70 -1.27 3.28 13.07
N ALA A 71 -1.32 3.73 11.82
CA ALA A 71 -1.30 2.84 10.66
C ALA A 71 0.05 2.11 10.50
N ARG A 72 1.16 2.77 10.83
CA ARG A 72 2.53 2.23 10.74
C ARG A 72 2.93 1.36 11.92
N ALA A 73 2.26 1.50 13.07
CA ALA A 73 2.54 0.76 14.29
C ALA A 73 2.69 -0.73 14.00
N THR A 74 3.81 -1.31 14.42
CA THR A 74 4.14 -2.74 14.21
C THR A 74 3.60 -3.62 15.33
N THR A 75 3.31 -3.04 16.51
CA THR A 75 2.79 -3.75 17.68
C THR A 75 1.44 -3.19 18.10
N VAL A 76 0.62 -4.04 18.73
CA VAL A 76 -0.68 -3.62 19.28
C VAL A 76 -0.51 -2.58 20.39
N VAL A 77 0.60 -2.63 21.13
CA VAL A 77 0.92 -1.66 22.19
C VAL A 77 1.14 -0.27 21.60
N ASP A 78 1.96 -0.17 20.56
CA ASP A 78 2.21 1.10 19.88
C ASP A 78 0.95 1.62 19.20
N TRP A 79 0.18 0.73 18.55
CA TRP A 79 -1.11 1.10 17.97
C TRP A 79 -2.07 1.68 19.01
N THR A 80 -2.20 1.02 20.17
CA THR A 80 -3.08 1.46 21.26
C THR A 80 -2.63 2.82 21.79
N LYS A 81 -1.33 3.05 21.93
CA LYS A 81 -0.75 4.33 22.33
C LYS A 81 -1.13 5.45 21.36
N GLU A 82 -0.95 5.23 20.05
CA GLU A 82 -1.30 6.23 19.04
C GLU A 82 -2.82 6.47 18.98
N MET A 83 -3.63 5.42 19.08
CA MET A 83 -5.09 5.54 19.14
C MET A 83 -5.57 6.34 20.37
N ASN A 84 -4.91 6.20 21.52
CA ASN A 84 -5.21 7.00 22.71
C ASN A 84 -4.84 8.47 22.53
N LYS A 85 -3.75 8.78 21.81
CA LYS A 85 -3.42 10.18 21.44
C LYS A 85 -4.53 10.78 20.57
N ILE A 86 -4.98 10.04 19.55
CA ILE A 86 -6.11 10.47 18.70
C ILE A 86 -7.34 10.74 19.56
N LYS A 87 -7.68 9.84 20.50
CA LYS A 87 -8.82 10.00 21.42
C LYS A 87 -8.73 11.26 22.28
N GLY A 88 -7.52 11.64 22.71
CA GLY A 88 -7.28 12.84 23.49
C GLY A 88 -7.44 14.13 22.68
N ILE A 89 -7.18 14.09 21.36
CA ILE A 89 -7.29 15.24 20.46
C ILE A 89 -8.72 15.38 19.92
N ASP A 90 -9.28 14.28 19.38
CA ASP A 90 -10.61 14.24 18.78
C ASP A 90 -11.25 12.86 19.00
N LYS A 91 -12.28 12.83 19.86
CA LYS A 91 -13.02 11.60 20.21
C LYS A 91 -13.86 11.07 19.04
N ALA A 92 -14.33 11.94 18.15
CA ALA A 92 -15.05 11.54 16.94
C ALA A 92 -14.10 10.87 15.95
N ALA A 93 -12.87 11.40 15.80
CA ALA A 93 -11.82 10.79 14.98
C ALA A 93 -11.44 9.40 15.48
N TYR A 94 -11.29 9.23 16.80
CA TYR A 94 -11.07 7.93 17.42
C TYR A 94 -12.21 6.95 17.09
N THR A 95 -13.46 7.39 17.25
CA THR A 95 -14.65 6.57 16.98
C THR A 95 -14.72 6.16 15.51
N TYR A 96 -14.40 7.07 14.59
CA TYR A 96 -14.33 6.80 13.15
C TYR A 96 -13.32 5.69 12.83
N LEU A 97 -12.12 5.75 13.41
CA LEU A 97 -11.07 4.75 13.17
C LEU A 97 -11.38 3.41 13.86
N MET A 98 -11.98 3.43 15.05
CA MET A 98 -12.41 2.22 15.77
C MET A 98 -13.57 1.50 15.09
N ALA A 99 -14.36 2.19 14.26
CA ALA A 99 -15.40 1.56 13.44
C ALA A 99 -14.82 0.71 12.30
N LEU A 100 -13.54 0.90 11.94
CA LEU A 100 -12.83 0.09 10.95
C LEU A 100 -12.15 -1.09 11.63
N GLN A 101 -12.17 -2.27 11.01
CA GLN A 101 -11.39 -3.39 11.54
C GLN A 101 -9.89 -3.08 11.45
N PRO A 102 -9.11 -3.25 12.54
CA PRO A 102 -7.69 -2.91 12.54
C PRO A 102 -6.87 -3.61 11.44
N ASN A 103 -7.16 -4.88 11.16
CA ASN A 103 -6.51 -5.68 10.12
C ASN A 103 -6.64 -5.08 8.70
N TRP A 104 -7.60 -4.17 8.47
CA TRP A 104 -7.73 -3.51 7.18
C TRP A 104 -6.67 -2.42 6.97
N TRP A 105 -6.11 -1.81 8.01
CA TRP A 105 -5.35 -0.56 7.80
C TRP A 105 -4.15 -0.34 8.72
N THR A 106 -4.02 -1.05 9.84
CA THR A 106 -2.83 -0.98 10.70
C THR A 106 -1.97 -2.21 10.57
N ARG A 107 -0.66 -1.99 10.41
CA ARG A 107 0.34 -3.04 10.30
C ARG A 107 0.36 -3.98 11.50
N SER A 108 0.07 -3.46 12.69
CA SER A 108 0.03 -4.22 13.94
C SER A 108 -1.00 -5.36 13.96
N ALA A 109 -2.01 -5.28 13.09
CA ALA A 109 -3.11 -6.25 13.01
C ALA A 109 -3.12 -7.03 11.69
N PHE A 110 -2.13 -6.85 10.82
CA PHE A 110 -2.03 -7.61 9.57
C PHE A 110 -1.69 -9.07 9.85
N SER A 111 -2.25 -9.95 9.04
CA SER A 111 -1.96 -11.38 9.09
C SER A 111 -0.48 -11.64 8.80
N THR A 112 0.12 -12.54 9.58
CA THR A 112 1.48 -13.06 9.35
C THR A 112 1.53 -14.03 8.16
N PHE A 113 0.36 -14.42 7.62
CA PHE A 113 0.26 -15.28 6.46
C PHE A 113 0.84 -14.63 5.20
N CYS A 114 0.55 -13.34 5.00
CA CYS A 114 1.12 -12.53 3.91
C CYS A 114 2.27 -11.67 4.45
N LYS A 115 3.52 -11.99 4.06
CA LYS A 115 4.73 -11.26 4.46
C LYS A 115 4.93 -9.98 3.63
N CYS A 116 3.93 -9.11 3.64
CA CYS A 116 3.96 -7.82 2.96
C CYS A 116 3.70 -6.70 3.96
N ASP A 117 4.59 -5.71 4.02
CA ASP A 117 4.47 -4.56 4.91
C ASP A 117 3.84 -3.33 4.22
N ALA A 118 3.36 -3.50 2.98
CA ALA A 118 2.79 -2.43 2.18
C ALA A 118 1.52 -1.88 2.82
N LEU A 119 1.51 -0.56 3.02
CA LEU A 119 0.35 0.22 3.47
C LEU A 119 -0.25 1.08 2.36
N LEU A 120 0.45 1.17 1.23
CA LEU A 120 0.17 2.11 0.15
C LEU A 120 -0.03 1.34 -1.14
N ASN A 121 -0.99 1.81 -1.94
CA ASN A 121 -1.17 1.36 -3.30
C ASN A 121 -0.27 2.13 -4.29
N ASN A 122 0.97 2.43 -3.88
CA ASN A 122 1.89 3.25 -4.67
C ASN A 122 2.22 2.63 -6.03
N MET A 123 2.30 1.29 -6.09
CA MET A 123 2.64 0.59 -7.31
C MET A 123 1.54 0.76 -8.36
N CYS A 124 0.27 0.54 -7.99
CA CYS A 124 -0.83 0.76 -8.92
C CYS A 124 -0.97 2.24 -9.28
N GLU A 125 -0.81 3.17 -8.34
CA GLU A 125 -0.90 4.60 -8.67
C GLU A 125 0.22 5.06 -9.61
N SER A 126 1.46 4.58 -9.39
CA SER A 126 2.58 4.86 -10.29
C SER A 126 2.34 4.25 -11.67
N PHE A 127 1.80 3.04 -11.73
CA PHE A 127 1.46 2.38 -12.99
C PHE A 127 0.34 3.11 -13.72
N ASN A 128 -0.74 3.47 -13.02
CA ASN A 128 -1.87 4.21 -13.58
C ASN A 128 -1.45 5.57 -14.14
N GLY A 129 -0.53 6.26 -13.46
CA GLY A 129 0.08 7.49 -13.98
C GLY A 129 0.96 7.23 -15.20
N TYR A 130 1.72 6.13 -15.20
CA TYR A 130 2.61 5.76 -16.29
C TYR A 130 1.86 5.41 -17.60
N ILE A 131 0.70 4.77 -17.51
CA ILE A 131 -0.12 4.40 -18.68
C ILE A 131 -1.20 5.43 -19.01
N LEU A 132 -1.23 6.57 -18.31
CA LEU A 132 -2.33 7.54 -18.37
C LEU A 132 -2.60 8.07 -19.79
N GLU A 133 -1.55 8.32 -20.56
CA GLU A 133 -1.67 8.76 -21.95
C GLU A 133 -2.00 7.59 -22.89
N ALA A 134 -1.37 6.43 -22.66
CA ALA A 134 -1.54 5.26 -23.51
C ALA A 134 -2.97 4.72 -23.49
N ARG A 135 -3.63 4.73 -22.33
CA ARG A 135 -5.00 4.22 -22.16
C ARG A 135 -6.07 5.02 -22.91
N GLU A 136 -5.76 6.24 -23.35
CA GLU A 136 -6.68 7.09 -24.12
C GLU A 136 -6.56 6.83 -25.64
N LYS A 137 -5.70 5.90 -26.05
CA LYS A 137 -5.48 5.53 -27.45
C LYS A 137 -6.20 4.22 -27.81
N PRO A 138 -6.44 3.95 -29.11
CA PRO A 138 -6.92 2.64 -29.56
C PRO A 138 -6.02 1.50 -29.06
N ILE A 139 -6.59 0.31 -28.88
CA ILE A 139 -5.94 -0.83 -28.22
C ILE A 139 -4.54 -1.15 -28.76
N ILE A 140 -4.37 -1.15 -30.08
CA ILE A 140 -3.07 -1.42 -30.72
C ILE A 140 -2.06 -0.34 -30.33
N LYS A 141 -2.45 0.94 -30.42
CA LYS A 141 -1.57 2.06 -30.09
C LYS A 141 -1.22 2.10 -28.60
N MET A 142 -2.18 1.78 -27.73
CA MET A 142 -1.94 1.64 -26.29
C MET A 142 -0.85 0.59 -26.01
N LEU A 143 -0.96 -0.59 -26.62
CA LEU A 143 0.01 -1.68 -26.44
C LEU A 143 1.39 -1.31 -26.96
N GLU A 144 1.48 -0.64 -28.11
CA GLU A 144 2.74 -0.11 -28.65
C GLU A 144 3.40 0.88 -27.69
N MET A 145 2.64 1.86 -27.18
CA MET A 145 3.16 2.86 -26.24
C MET A 145 3.66 2.21 -24.94
N VAL A 146 2.91 1.26 -24.38
CA VAL A 146 3.33 0.53 -23.18
C VAL A 146 4.62 -0.25 -23.44
N LYS A 147 4.71 -0.94 -24.59
CA LYS A 147 5.91 -1.69 -24.99
C LYS A 147 7.13 -0.78 -25.13
N GLU A 148 7.01 0.32 -25.89
CA GLU A 148 8.10 1.29 -26.09
C GLU A 148 8.58 1.86 -24.76
N ALA A 149 7.64 2.26 -23.91
CA ALA A 149 7.96 2.83 -22.60
C ALA A 149 8.70 1.82 -21.71
N LEU A 150 8.29 0.54 -21.70
CA LEU A 150 8.97 -0.52 -20.97
C LEU A 150 10.39 -0.76 -21.49
N MET A 151 10.57 -0.79 -22.81
CA MET A 151 11.87 -0.97 -23.45
C MET A 151 12.83 0.16 -23.07
N MET A 152 12.38 1.42 -23.17
CA MET A 152 13.16 2.59 -22.78
C MET A 152 13.55 2.52 -21.29
N ARG A 153 12.59 2.23 -20.41
CA ARG A 153 12.83 2.10 -18.97
C ARG A 153 13.88 1.03 -18.66
N ILE A 154 13.78 -0.16 -19.26
CA ILE A 154 14.75 -1.24 -19.05
C ILE A 154 16.15 -0.78 -19.47
N GLN A 155 16.27 -0.14 -20.63
CA GLN A 155 17.56 0.33 -21.13
C GLN A 155 18.17 1.43 -20.26
N GLU A 156 17.36 2.38 -19.78
CA GLU A 156 17.81 3.42 -18.84
C GLU A 156 18.29 2.82 -17.52
N LYS A 157 17.53 1.87 -16.95
CA LYS A 157 17.94 1.17 -15.72
C LYS A 157 19.22 0.37 -15.91
N ARG A 158 19.38 -0.27 -17.07
CA ARG A 158 20.62 -0.97 -17.43
C ARG A 158 21.81 0.00 -17.54
N LYS A 159 21.63 1.17 -18.17
CA LYS A 159 22.67 2.20 -18.25
C LYS A 159 23.03 2.76 -16.87
N PHE A 160 22.03 3.01 -16.02
CA PHE A 160 22.23 3.49 -14.65
C PHE A 160 23.04 2.50 -13.81
N ILE A 161 22.62 1.22 -13.77
CA ILE A 161 23.25 0.23 -12.89
C ILE A 161 24.69 -0.09 -13.28
N LYS A 162 25.05 0.03 -14.57
CA LYS A 162 26.43 -0.11 -15.04
C LYS A 162 27.41 0.85 -14.37
N ASN A 163 26.92 2.03 -13.96
CA ASN A 163 27.74 3.06 -13.31
C ASN A 163 27.72 2.97 -11.77
N VAL A 164 26.83 2.14 -11.21
CA VAL A 164 26.75 1.94 -9.77
C VAL A 164 27.86 0.99 -9.32
N LYS A 165 28.63 1.41 -8.33
CA LYS A 165 29.65 0.59 -7.68
C LYS A 165 29.09 -0.07 -6.43
N GLY A 166 29.45 -1.33 -6.22
CA GLY A 166 29.09 -2.09 -5.03
C GLY A 166 27.89 -3.04 -5.24
N PRO A 167 27.63 -3.91 -4.25
CA PRO A 167 26.66 -5.00 -4.38
C PRO A 167 25.20 -4.58 -4.17
N ILE A 168 24.96 -3.34 -3.70
CA ILE A 168 23.64 -2.88 -3.26
C ILE A 168 23.22 -1.65 -4.08
N CYS A 169 21.96 -1.63 -4.54
CA CYS A 169 21.38 -0.49 -5.24
C CYS A 169 21.44 0.79 -4.37
N PRO A 170 21.75 1.97 -4.94
CA PRO A 170 22.01 3.19 -4.16
C PRO A 170 20.89 3.55 -3.18
N ASN A 171 19.62 3.46 -3.61
CA ASN A 171 18.47 3.77 -2.77
C ASN A 171 18.35 2.85 -1.54
N ILE A 172 18.71 1.57 -1.69
CA ILE A 172 18.69 0.61 -0.58
C ILE A 172 19.90 0.87 0.33
N GLN A 173 21.07 1.15 -0.25
CA GLN A 173 22.26 1.52 0.52
C GLN A 173 21.98 2.75 1.40
N SER A 174 21.39 3.81 0.85
CA SER A 174 21.04 5.02 1.61
C SER A 174 20.06 4.72 2.77
N LYS A 175 19.06 3.87 2.54
CA LYS A 175 18.14 3.42 3.61
C LYS A 175 18.87 2.65 4.70
N LEU A 176 19.77 1.75 4.31
CA LEU A 176 20.55 0.95 5.24
C LEU A 176 21.45 1.82 6.11
N GLU A 177 22.13 2.81 5.53
CA GLU A 177 22.97 3.75 6.29
C GLU A 177 22.15 4.58 7.29
N LEU A 178 20.95 5.04 6.90
CA LEU A 178 20.04 5.71 7.83
C LEU A 178 19.64 4.81 9.01
N LEU A 179 19.32 3.54 8.74
CA LEU A 179 18.95 2.58 9.78
C LEU A 179 20.12 2.27 10.72
N LYS A 180 21.34 2.10 10.18
CA LYS A 180 22.56 1.96 10.98
C LYS A 180 22.74 3.14 11.92
N PHE A 181 22.56 4.37 11.43
CA PHE A 181 22.66 5.57 12.25
C PHE A 181 21.60 5.61 13.36
N LYS A 182 20.34 5.30 13.05
CA LYS A 182 19.26 5.24 14.05
C LYS A 182 19.50 4.18 15.12
N SER A 183 19.99 3.00 14.72
CA SER A 183 20.32 1.90 15.63
C SER A 183 21.37 2.32 16.69
N ARG A 184 22.34 3.16 16.32
CA ARG A 184 23.34 3.67 17.27
C ARG A 184 22.75 4.56 18.36
N LYS A 185 21.58 5.14 18.13
CA LYS A 185 20.90 6.05 19.08
C LYS A 185 19.79 5.35 19.88
N CYS A 186 19.57 4.04 19.68
CA CYS A 186 18.41 3.32 20.20
C CYS A 186 17.06 3.99 19.87
N LEU A 187 17.00 4.76 18.78
CA LEU A 187 15.80 5.45 18.29
C LEU A 187 15.13 4.59 17.20
N LEU A 188 14.77 3.36 17.54
CA LEU A 188 13.86 2.57 16.70
C LEU A 188 12.42 2.89 17.13
N THR A 189 11.74 3.65 16.28
CA THR A 189 10.30 3.93 16.27
C THR A 189 9.77 3.54 14.91
#